data_AF-A0A957KQP0-F1
#
_entry.id   AF-A0A957KQP0-F1
#
_cell.length_a   1.000
_cell.length_b   1.000
_cell.length_c   1.000
_cell.angle_alpha   90.00
_cell.angle_beta   90.00
_cell.angle_gamma   90.00
#
_symmetry.space_group_name_H-M   'P 1'
#
loop_
_entity.id
_entity.type
_entity.pdbx_description
1 polymer ?
#
loop_
_entity_poly.entity_id
_entity_poly.type
_entity_poly.pdbx_seq_one_letter_code
_entity_poly.pdbx_strand_id
1 'polypeptide(L)' 'TGTITINDLPGAGGITIETTTGMKISLTALGLEITNGQGAAIKLTGPQVSVNDGALEVI' A
#
# COMPACT_ATOMS: atom_id res chain seq x y z
N THR A 1 -5.08 -17.65 1.63
CA THR A 1 -5.94 -16.95 2.61
C THR A 1 -5.48 -15.51 2.70
N GLY A 2 -6.32 -14.59 3.15
CA GLY A 2 -5.96 -13.17 3.27
C GLY A 2 -6.55 -12.59 4.56
N THR A 3 -6.04 -11.43 4.95
CA THR A 3 -6.46 -10.71 6.15
C THR A 3 -6.99 -9.34 5.77
N ILE A 4 -7.90 -8.86 6.61
CA ILE A 4 -8.32 -7.45 6.63
C ILE A 4 -8.07 -6.99 8.06
N THR A 5 -7.21 -5.99 8.20
CA THR A 5 -6.84 -5.39 9.49
C THR A 5 -7.34 -3.96 9.51
N ILE A 6 -8.09 -3.63 10.57
CA ILE A 6 -8.52 -2.27 10.89
C ILE A 6 -7.84 -1.91 12.20
N ASN A 7 -7.05 -0.84 12.19
CA ASN A 7 -6.29 -0.37 13.33
C ASN A 7 -6.68 1.09 13.63
N ASP A 8 -7.17 1.35 14.84
CA ASP A 8 -7.62 2.66 15.29
C ASP A 8 -6.62 3.33 16.26
N LEU A 9 -5.34 2.98 16.15
CA LEU A 9 -4.30 3.59 16.97
C LEU A 9 -4.06 5.05 16.54
N PRO A 10 -4.14 6.06 17.43
CA PRO A 10 -3.84 7.44 17.05
C PRO A 10 -2.43 7.59 16.45
N GLY A 11 -2.32 8.28 15.32
CA GLY A 11 -1.05 8.53 14.61
C GLY A 11 -0.49 7.36 13.79
N ALA A 12 -0.94 6.12 14.03
CA ALA A 12 -0.49 4.93 13.31
C ALA A 12 -1.63 4.03 12.80
N GLY A 13 -2.87 4.50 12.92
CA GLY A 13 -4.07 3.81 12.49
C GLY A 13 -4.15 3.67 10.98
N GLY A 14 -5.07 2.81 10.54
CA GLY A 14 -5.23 2.48 9.14
C GLY A 14 -6.01 1.21 8.86
N ILE A 15 -6.14 0.93 7.57
CA ILE A 15 -6.77 -0.26 7.02
C ILE A 15 -5.74 -0.96 6.15
N THR A 16 -5.51 -2.24 6.37
CA THR A 16 -4.65 -3.06 5.50
C THR A 16 -5.41 -4.30 5.07
N ILE A 17 -5.38 -4.57 3.76
CA ILE A 17 -5.90 -5.78 3.15
C ILE A 17 -4.70 -6.46 2.51
N GLU A 18 -4.40 -7.69 2.91
CA GLU A 18 -3.24 -8.40 2.40
C GLU A 18 -3.53 -9.88 2.16
N THR A 19 -2.77 -10.45 1.23
CA THR A 19 -2.80 -11.86 0.90
C THR A 19 -1.53 -12.54 1.41
N THR A 20 -1.59 -13.84 1.67
CA THR A 20 -0.39 -14.62 2.04
C THR A 20 0.71 -14.61 0.98
N THR A 21 0.40 -14.20 -0.26
CA THR A 21 1.34 -14.10 -1.37
C THR A 21 1.95 -12.70 -1.51
N GLY A 22 1.71 -11.79 -0.56
CA GLY A 22 2.38 -10.48 -0.51
C GLY A 22 1.69 -9.37 -1.31
N MET A 23 0.57 -9.64 -1.98
CA MET A 23 -0.27 -8.56 -2.53
C MET A 23 -0.95 -7.83 -1.37
N LYS A 24 -0.91 -6.48 -1.38
CA LYS A 24 -1.38 -5.65 -0.28
C LYS A 24 -1.97 -4.33 -0.77
N ILE A 25 -3.05 -3.91 -0.11
CA ILE A 25 -3.59 -2.55 -0.14
C ILE A 25 -3.51 -2.02 1.29
N SER A 26 -2.82 -0.91 1.52
CA SER A 26 -2.65 -0.32 2.84
C SER A 26 -3.02 1.16 2.82
N LEU A 27 -3.82 1.58 3.78
CA LEU A 27 -4.24 2.95 4.02
C LEU A 27 -3.82 3.29 5.44
N THR A 28 -2.86 4.17 5.62
CA THR A 28 -2.32 4.51 6.95
C THR A 28 -2.20 6.01 7.11
N ALA A 29 -1.96 6.47 8.34
CA ALA A 29 -1.65 7.87 8.61
C ALA A 29 -0.42 8.40 7.83
N LEU A 30 0.49 7.53 7.39
CA LEU A 30 1.68 7.91 6.62
C LEU A 30 1.42 8.02 5.10
N GLY A 31 0.30 7.45 4.62
CA GLY A 31 -0.03 7.40 3.20
C GLY A 31 -0.72 6.11 2.80
N LEU A 32 -0.88 5.97 1.47
CA LEU A 32 -1.55 4.83 0.85
C LEU A 32 -0.55 4.03 0.01
N GLU A 33 -0.67 2.71 -0.02
CA GLU A 33 0.14 1.81 -0.82
C GLU A 33 -0.70 0.70 -1.43
N ILE A 34 -0.47 0.41 -2.71
CA ILE A 34 -0.98 -0.77 -3.41
C ILE A 34 0.23 -1.49 -4.00
N THR A 35 0.40 -2.77 -3.70
CA THR A 35 1.48 -3.60 -4.25
C THR A 35 0.97 -4.96 -4.70
N ASN A 36 1.50 -5.46 -5.81
CA ASN A 36 1.21 -6.80 -6.32
C ASN A 36 2.12 -7.88 -5.71
N GLY A 37 2.98 -7.54 -4.75
CA GLY A 37 3.94 -8.46 -4.13
C GLY A 37 5.06 -8.95 -5.06
N GLN A 38 5.14 -8.42 -6.28
CA GLN A 38 6.06 -8.86 -7.35
C GLN A 38 6.93 -7.69 -7.86
N GLY A 39 7.02 -6.61 -7.09
CA GLY A 39 7.87 -5.46 -7.40
C GLY A 39 7.13 -4.25 -7.96
N ALA A 40 5.89 -4.41 -8.45
CA ALA A 40 5.09 -3.26 -8.90
C ALA A 40 4.26 -2.69 -7.74
N ALA A 41 4.35 -1.38 -7.53
CA ALA A 41 3.61 -0.68 -6.49
C ALA A 41 3.16 0.73 -6.90
N ILE A 42 2.09 1.21 -6.27
CA ILE A 42 1.62 2.59 -6.32
C ILE A 42 1.60 3.10 -4.87
N LYS A 43 2.31 4.20 -4.62
CA LYS A 43 2.43 4.82 -3.29
C LYS A 43 1.96 6.27 -3.35
N LEU A 44 1.12 6.66 -2.40
CA LEU A 44 0.66 8.04 -2.20
C LEU A 44 1.18 8.53 -0.85
N THR A 45 2.05 9.53 -0.86
CA THR A 45 2.64 10.10 0.36
C THR A 45 2.56 11.63 0.29
N GLY A 46 1.73 12.22 1.15
CA GLY A 46 1.43 13.66 1.06
C GLY A 46 0.90 14.04 -0.33
N PRO A 47 1.49 15.03 -1.02
CA PRO A 47 1.09 15.42 -2.38
C PRO A 47 1.73 14.57 -3.49
N GLN A 48 2.61 13.62 -3.16
CA GLN A 48 3.35 12.81 -4.13
C GLN A 48 2.62 11.52 -4.47
N VAL A 49 2.61 11.17 -5.76
CA VAL A 49 2.27 9.84 -6.26
C VAL A 49 3.53 9.22 -6.86
N SER A 50 3.89 8.03 -6.39
CA SER A 50 5.00 7.23 -6.93
C SER A 50 4.44 5.96 -7.54
N VAL A 51 4.80 5.69 -8.80
CA VAL A 51 4.45 4.45 -9.51
C VAL A 51 5.75 3.72 -9.77
N ASN A 52 5.84 2.49 -9.27
CA ASN A 52 7.01 1.62 -9.39
C ASN A 52 8.32 2.35 -9.00
N ASP A 53 8.27 3.11 -7.90
CA ASP A 53 9.38 3.92 -7.39
C ASP A 53 9.99 4.89 -8.43
N GLY A 54 9.14 5.47 -9.28
CA GLY A 54 9.53 6.45 -10.30
C GLY A 54 9.94 5.83 -11.65
N ALA A 55 9.97 4.51 -11.76
CA ALA A 55 10.23 3.78 -12.99
C ALA A 55 8.92 3.60 -13.79
N LEU A 56 8.45 4.67 -14.43
CA LEU A 56 7.25 4.60 -15.29
C LEU A 56 7.61 4.00 -16.67
N GLU A 57 7.57 2.67 -16.76
CA GLU A 57 7.19 1.94 -17.99
C GLU A 57 6.03 1.01 -17.62
N VAL A 58 4.88 1.24 -18.26
CA VAL A 58 3.65 0.45 -18.08
C VAL A 58 3.44 -0.36 -19.35
N ILE A 59 3.59 -1.68 -19.28
CA ILE A 59 3.33 -2.61 -20.39
C ILE A 59 1.88 -3.08 -20.35
#